data_AF-A0A1B8D2V5-F1
#
_entry.id   AF-A0A1B8D2V5-F1
#
_cell.length_a   1.000
_cell.length_b   1.000
_cell.length_c   1.000
_cell.angle_alpha   90.00
_cell.angle_beta   90.00
_cell.angle_gamma   90.00
#
_symmetry.space_group_name_H-M   'P 1'
#
loop_
_entity.id
_entity.type
_entity.pdbx_description
1 polymer ?
#
loop_
_entity_poly.entity_id
_entity_poly.type
_entity_poly.pdbx_seq_one_letter_code
_entity_poly.pdbx_strand_id
1 'polypeptide(L)'
;MVGAAGASPIDETSNTEVTSIVSTSVFDRGISEGSDMGEISVGSDCTHGACPEYDVPFDFMEEVWQNQTYTYTIRVNDCGQCISVKASDGGCANFVSCGQKQLICVDSTKGRGFRDKGGRKCFILSRGKIANCGLAKTTQIFWPTGKSVCRW
;
A
#
# COMPACT_ATOMS: atom_id res chain seq x y z
N MET A 1 66.61 5.14 -30.51
CA MET A 1 66.77 6.52 -30.00
C MET A 1 65.39 7.14 -29.97
N VAL A 2 64.98 7.71 -28.82
CA VAL A 2 64.07 8.86 -28.62
C VAL A 2 62.72 8.83 -29.39
N GLY A 3 61.52 8.95 -28.82
CA GLY A 3 61.05 9.37 -27.50
C GLY A 3 59.62 9.95 -27.65
N ALA A 4 58.85 9.99 -26.54
CA ALA A 4 57.67 10.83 -26.25
C ALA A 4 56.40 10.67 -27.14
N ALA A 5 55.15 10.89 -26.70
CA ALA A 5 54.49 11.12 -25.41
C ALA A 5 52.95 11.18 -25.65
N GLY A 6 52.15 10.96 -24.59
CA GLY A 6 50.74 11.39 -24.43
C GLY A 6 49.66 10.39 -24.93
N ALA A 7 48.61 10.04 -24.18
CA ALA A 7 48.09 10.50 -22.89
C ALA A 7 47.18 9.42 -22.23
N SER A 8 47.15 9.41 -20.89
CA SER A 8 46.15 8.74 -20.02
C SER A 8 44.84 9.58 -19.93
N PRO A 9 43.75 9.20 -19.20
CA PRO A 9 43.58 8.08 -18.26
C PRO A 9 42.23 7.32 -18.33
N ILE A 10 42.15 6.14 -17.73
CA ILE A 10 40.94 5.74 -16.98
C ILE A 10 41.33 4.95 -15.74
N ASP A 11 40.52 5.20 -14.73
CA ASP A 11 40.71 5.08 -13.31
C ASP A 11 40.77 3.63 -12.80
N GLU A 12 41.57 3.49 -11.75
CA GLU A 12 41.67 2.40 -10.79
C GLU A 12 40.34 2.26 -10.00
N THR A 13 39.98 1.19 -9.27
CA THR A 13 40.50 -0.16 -9.05
C THR A 13 39.39 -0.95 -8.34
N SER A 14 39.31 -2.22 -8.74
CA SER A 14 38.78 -3.41 -8.05
C SER A 14 38.81 -3.35 -6.49
N ASN A 15 37.91 -3.95 -5.71
CA ASN A 15 38.03 -5.36 -5.28
C ASN A 15 36.78 -5.87 -4.54
N THR A 16 36.46 -7.12 -4.89
CA THR A 16 35.58 -8.13 -4.32
C THR A 16 35.95 -8.54 -2.88
N GLU A 17 34.98 -8.85 -2.01
CA GLU A 17 34.74 -10.22 -1.46
C GLU A 17 33.74 -10.28 -0.29
N VAL A 18 32.99 -11.37 -0.31
CA VAL A 18 31.94 -11.84 0.61
C VAL A 18 32.57 -12.67 1.72
N THR A 19 32.06 -12.64 2.96
CA THR A 19 31.89 -13.86 3.79
C THR A 19 31.10 -13.66 5.11
N SER A 20 29.97 -14.38 5.19
CA SER A 20 29.38 -15.16 6.29
C SER A 20 29.39 -14.73 7.78
N ILE A 21 28.15 -14.57 8.29
CA ILE A 21 27.52 -15.10 9.53
C ILE A 21 28.41 -15.77 10.60
N VAL A 22 28.34 -15.26 11.84
CA VAL A 22 28.41 -16.04 13.09
C VAL A 22 27.36 -15.53 14.08
N SER A 23 26.44 -16.43 14.44
CA SER A 23 25.57 -16.34 15.61
C SER A 23 26.32 -16.86 16.83
N THR A 24 26.39 -16.07 17.91
CA THR A 24 26.56 -16.60 19.28
C THR A 24 25.95 -15.63 20.29
N SER A 25 25.02 -16.18 21.05
CA SER A 25 24.25 -15.64 22.17
C SER A 25 25.07 -14.99 23.28
N VAL A 26 24.57 -13.88 23.85
CA VAL A 26 24.62 -13.61 25.30
C VAL A 26 23.35 -12.86 25.70
N PHE A 27 22.52 -13.49 26.54
CA PHE A 27 21.55 -12.80 27.38
C PHE A 27 22.33 -12.08 28.47
N ASP A 28 22.21 -10.75 28.55
CA ASP A 28 22.48 -10.05 29.80
C ASP A 28 21.25 -9.21 30.17
N ARG A 29 20.58 -9.73 31.21
CA ARG A 29 19.54 -9.05 31.96
C ARG A 29 20.21 -8.00 32.84
N GLY A 30 20.37 -6.80 32.32
CA GLY A 30 20.68 -5.61 33.11
C GLY A 30 19.40 -4.83 33.41
N ILE A 31 18.83 -4.99 34.60
CA ILE A 31 17.91 -3.99 35.15
C ILE A 31 18.79 -2.82 35.59
N SER A 32 18.79 -1.74 34.82
CA SER A 32 19.27 -0.44 35.26
C SER A 32 18.13 0.56 35.08
N GLU A 33 17.54 0.97 36.21
CA GLU A 33 16.81 2.24 36.30
C GLU A 33 17.77 3.36 35.88
N GLY A 34 17.47 3.99 34.76
CA GLY A 34 18.23 5.09 34.20
C GLY A 34 17.30 5.95 33.40
N SER A 35 16.89 7.05 34.01
CA SER A 35 16.00 8.06 33.47
C SER A 35 16.49 8.59 32.12
N ASP A 36 15.78 8.23 31.06
CA ASP A 36 15.65 9.06 29.87
C ASP A 36 14.24 8.80 29.34
N MET A 37 13.33 9.73 29.60
CA MET A 37 12.00 9.72 28.98
C MET A 37 12.18 10.17 27.53
N GLY A 38 12.83 9.31 26.74
CA GLY A 38 12.66 9.34 25.30
C GLY A 38 11.15 9.21 25.07
N GLU A 39 10.57 10.22 24.45
CA GLU A 39 9.19 10.21 24.02
C GLU A 39 8.99 8.98 23.13
N ILE A 40 8.51 7.89 23.73
CA ILE A 40 7.92 6.81 22.96
C ILE A 40 6.60 7.38 22.52
N SER A 41 6.61 8.08 21.38
CA SER A 41 5.39 8.31 20.61
C SER A 41 4.92 6.92 20.19
N VAL A 42 4.14 6.25 21.05
CA VAL A 42 3.29 5.15 20.64
C VAL A 42 2.19 5.80 19.80
N GLY A 43 2.55 6.16 18.57
CA GLY A 43 1.59 6.28 17.50
C GLY A 43 1.05 4.87 17.30
N SER A 44 -0.06 4.54 17.94
CA SER A 44 -0.88 3.45 17.44
C SER A 44 -1.39 3.95 16.09
N ASP A 45 -0.60 3.72 15.04
CA ASP A 45 -0.96 4.05 13.68
C ASP A 45 -2.14 3.15 13.33
N CYS A 46 -3.32 3.64 13.68
CA CYS A 46 -4.56 2.96 13.42
C CYS A 46 -4.83 3.12 11.93
N THR A 47 -4.18 2.25 11.16
CA THR A 47 -4.22 2.20 9.72
C THR A 47 -4.87 0.89 9.32
N HIS A 48 -5.87 0.99 8.45
CA HIS A 48 -6.38 -0.19 7.78
C HIS A 48 -5.27 -0.75 6.89
N GLY A 49 -5.15 -2.09 6.88
CA GLY A 49 -4.16 -2.77 6.04
C GLY A 49 -4.35 -2.43 4.56
N ALA A 50 -3.26 -2.44 3.80
CA ALA A 50 -3.27 -2.09 2.38
C ALA A 50 -3.94 -3.15 1.48
N CYS A 51 -4.17 -4.35 2.00
CA CYS A 51 -4.82 -5.44 1.27
C CYS A 51 -6.34 -5.34 1.36
N PRO A 52 -7.07 -5.77 0.32
CA PRO A 52 -8.51 -5.99 0.44
C PRO A 52 -8.87 -7.05 1.49
N GLU A 53 -10.00 -6.92 2.21
CA GLU A 53 -10.35 -7.84 3.31
C GLU A 53 -10.77 -9.25 2.86
N TYR A 54 -11.42 -9.38 1.69
CA TYR A 54 -12.18 -10.59 1.32
C TYR A 54 -11.52 -11.45 0.22
N ASP A 55 -10.19 -11.40 0.08
CA ASP A 55 -9.46 -12.05 -1.01
C ASP A 55 -10.08 -11.74 -2.40
N VAL A 56 -10.32 -10.45 -2.62
CA VAL A 56 -10.97 -9.90 -3.81
C VAL A 56 -9.98 -9.08 -4.65
N PRO A 57 -10.23 -8.89 -5.96
CA PRO A 57 -9.30 -8.14 -6.81
C PRO A 57 -9.16 -6.67 -6.41
N PHE A 58 -10.11 -6.10 -5.69
CA PHE A 58 -10.03 -4.80 -5.04
C PHE A 58 -11.16 -4.69 -4.00
N ASP A 59 -11.04 -3.74 -3.09
CA ASP A 59 -12.18 -3.20 -2.35
C ASP A 59 -12.10 -1.67 -2.29
N PHE A 60 -13.21 -1.07 -1.87
CA PHE A 60 -13.35 0.37 -1.70
C PHE A 60 -13.81 0.65 -0.28
N MET A 61 -13.07 1.51 0.42
CA MET A 61 -13.28 1.86 1.80
C MET A 61 -13.68 3.32 1.90
N GLU A 62 -14.79 3.54 2.61
CA GLU A 62 -15.30 4.87 2.97
C GLU A 62 -15.17 5.04 4.48
N GLU A 63 -14.38 6.03 4.90
CA GLU A 63 -14.19 6.39 6.29
C GLU A 63 -14.80 7.76 6.57
N VAL A 64 -15.68 7.81 7.57
CA VAL A 64 -16.24 9.06 8.08
C VAL A 64 -15.55 9.39 9.39
N TRP A 65 -14.85 10.52 9.43
CA TRP A 65 -14.11 10.98 10.61
C TRP A 65 -15.01 11.81 11.54
N GLN A 66 -14.61 11.95 12.81
CA GLN A 66 -15.37 12.73 13.81
C GLN A 66 -15.64 14.19 13.38
N ASN A 67 -14.72 14.79 12.63
CA ASN A 67 -14.86 16.14 12.06
C ASN A 67 -15.73 16.18 10.79
N GLN A 68 -16.47 15.10 10.49
CA GLN A 68 -17.32 14.94 9.31
C GLN A 68 -16.58 14.96 7.97
N THR A 69 -15.26 14.75 7.97
CA THR A 69 -14.48 14.55 6.74
C THR A 69 -14.62 13.12 6.26
N TYR A 70 -14.57 12.94 4.94
CA TYR A 70 -14.60 11.63 4.30
C TYR A 70 -13.21 11.28 3.75
N THR A 71 -12.79 10.05 3.96
CA THR A 71 -11.63 9.47 3.28
C THR A 71 -12.09 8.28 2.45
N TYR A 72 -11.63 8.26 1.21
CA TYR A 72 -11.99 7.25 0.23
C TYR A 72 -10.73 6.56 -0.23
N THR A 73 -10.70 5.25 -0.09
CA THR A 73 -9.50 4.46 -0.36
C THR A 73 -9.90 3.24 -1.20
N ILE A 74 -9.21 3.03 -2.32
CA ILE A 74 -9.30 1.79 -3.07
C ILE A 74 -8.09 0.94 -2.69
N ARG A 75 -8.34 -0.29 -2.24
CA ARG A 75 -7.28 -1.27 -1.99
C ARG A 75 -7.31 -2.34 -3.05
N VAL A 76 -6.14 -2.78 -3.49
CA VAL A 76 -6.01 -3.67 -4.64
C VAL A 76 -4.97 -4.72 -4.31
N ASN A 77 -5.30 -5.98 -4.58
CA ASN A 77 -4.29 -7.02 -4.72
C ASN A 77 -3.94 -7.15 -6.20
N ASP A 78 -2.72 -6.77 -6.56
CA ASP A 78 -2.22 -6.85 -7.92
C ASP A 78 -0.79 -7.38 -7.97
N CYS A 79 -0.57 -8.43 -8.76
CA CYS A 79 0.73 -9.11 -8.87
C CYS A 79 1.33 -9.55 -7.52
N GLY A 80 0.46 -9.98 -6.58
CA GLY A 80 0.86 -10.42 -5.24
C GLY A 80 1.25 -9.27 -4.31
N GLN A 81 1.04 -8.02 -4.73
CA GLN A 81 1.28 -6.83 -3.92
C GLN A 81 -0.03 -6.15 -3.58
N CYS A 82 -0.17 -5.78 -2.31
CA CYS A 82 -1.29 -4.98 -1.84
C CYS A 82 -0.97 -3.50 -1.97
N ILE A 83 -1.89 -2.77 -2.58
CA ILE A 83 -1.73 -1.35 -2.89
C ILE A 83 -2.97 -0.63 -2.37
N SER A 84 -2.73 0.42 -1.60
CA SER A 84 -3.77 1.33 -1.13
C SER A 84 -3.62 2.66 -1.86
N VAL A 85 -4.67 3.09 -2.55
CA VAL A 85 -4.70 4.35 -3.29
C VAL A 85 -5.86 5.21 -2.83
N LYS A 86 -5.60 6.50 -2.63
CA LYS A 86 -6.66 7.47 -2.36
C LYS A 86 -7.57 7.59 -3.59
N ALA A 87 -8.86 7.49 -3.36
CA ALA A 87 -9.90 7.68 -4.37
C ALA A 87 -10.47 9.10 -4.29
N SER A 88 -11.09 9.53 -5.39
CA SER A 88 -11.91 10.74 -5.41
C SER A 88 -13.22 10.56 -4.64
N ASP A 89 -13.93 11.67 -4.40
CA ASP A 89 -15.27 11.71 -3.79
C ASP A 89 -16.35 10.97 -4.62
N GLY A 90 -16.01 10.51 -5.83
CA GLY A 90 -16.83 9.63 -6.67
C GLY A 90 -16.36 8.18 -6.69
N GLY A 91 -15.49 7.78 -5.76
CA GLY A 91 -15.00 6.41 -5.63
C GLY A 91 -14.08 5.96 -6.78
N CYS A 92 -13.41 6.88 -7.48
CA CYS A 92 -12.51 6.58 -8.60
C CYS A 92 -11.03 6.76 -8.22
N ALA A 93 -10.16 5.87 -8.71
CA ALA A 93 -8.72 6.05 -8.68
C ALA A 93 -8.08 5.57 -9.99
N ASN A 94 -7.17 6.38 -10.52
CA ASN A 94 -6.29 6.03 -11.64
C ASN A 94 -4.85 5.98 -11.15
N PHE A 95 -4.18 4.85 -11.35
CA PHE A 95 -2.85 4.60 -10.83
C PHE A 95 -2.12 3.56 -11.69
N VAL A 96 -0.82 3.44 -11.48
CA VAL A 96 -0.01 2.40 -12.13
C VAL A 96 0.31 1.34 -11.09
N SER A 97 0.06 0.08 -11.43
CA SER A 97 0.48 -1.07 -10.64
C SER A 97 0.86 -2.22 -11.56
N CYS A 98 1.88 -2.97 -11.15
CA CYS A 98 2.46 -4.05 -11.94
C CYS A 98 2.82 -3.61 -13.38
N GLY A 99 3.41 -2.42 -13.52
CA GLY A 99 3.80 -1.85 -14.81
C GLY A 99 2.64 -1.44 -15.74
N GLN A 100 1.39 -1.55 -15.29
CA GLN A 100 0.21 -1.25 -16.11
C GLN A 100 -0.66 -0.16 -15.49
N LYS A 101 -1.19 0.73 -16.33
CA LYS A 101 -2.20 1.72 -15.93
C LYS A 101 -3.50 1.01 -15.60
N GLN A 102 -4.14 1.42 -14.50
CA GLN A 102 -5.39 0.87 -14.05
C GLN A 102 -6.33 1.98 -13.60
N LEU A 103 -7.60 1.84 -13.96
CA LEU A 103 -8.67 2.69 -13.47
C LEU A 103 -9.68 1.83 -12.73
N ILE A 104 -9.94 2.17 -11.48
CA ILE A 104 -11.03 1.57 -10.69
C ILE A 104 -11.99 2.69 -10.36
N CYS A 105 -13.29 2.46 -10.56
CA CYS A 105 -14.30 3.28 -9.90
C CYS A 105 -15.39 2.43 -9.26
N VAL A 106 -15.91 2.95 -8.16
CA VAL A 106 -16.98 2.38 -7.38
C VAL A 106 -18.10 3.41 -7.25
N ASP A 107 -19.31 2.99 -7.62
CA ASP A 107 -20.56 3.63 -7.26
C ASP A 107 -21.14 2.86 -6.06
N SER A 108 -20.81 3.35 -4.85
CA SER A 108 -21.29 2.77 -3.59
C SER A 108 -22.80 2.92 -3.42
N THR A 109 -23.42 3.90 -4.07
CA THR A 109 -24.88 4.13 -3.99
C THR A 109 -25.67 3.10 -4.79
N LYS A 110 -25.09 2.57 -5.88
CA LYS A 110 -25.70 1.55 -6.73
C LYS A 110 -25.14 0.15 -6.49
N GLY A 111 -24.11 0.00 -5.65
CA GLY A 111 -23.43 -1.26 -5.42
C GLY A 111 -22.78 -1.80 -6.69
N ARG A 112 -22.14 -0.91 -7.47
CA ARG A 112 -21.50 -1.25 -8.74
C ARG A 112 -20.08 -0.71 -8.80
N GLY A 113 -19.23 -1.38 -9.54
CA GLY A 113 -17.90 -0.87 -9.81
C GLY A 113 -17.25 -1.53 -11.02
N PHE A 114 -16.09 -1.01 -11.40
CA PHE A 114 -15.26 -1.60 -12.44
C PHE A 114 -13.79 -1.50 -12.10
N ARG A 115 -13.03 -2.37 -12.76
CA ARG A 115 -11.58 -2.28 -12.89
C ARG A 115 -11.22 -2.39 -14.36
N ASP A 116 -10.48 -1.42 -14.85
CA ASP A 116 -9.94 -1.40 -16.21
C ASP A 116 -8.43 -1.50 -16.15
N LYS A 117 -7.89 -2.62 -16.64
CA LYS A 117 -6.46 -2.94 -16.70
C LYS A 117 -6.21 -3.61 -18.04
N GLY A 118 -6.12 -2.81 -19.10
CA GLY A 118 -6.06 -3.32 -20.48
C GLY A 118 -7.34 -4.03 -20.93
N GLY A 119 -8.47 -3.72 -20.30
CA GLY A 119 -9.73 -4.43 -20.49
C GLY A 119 -10.65 -4.21 -19.30
N ARG A 120 -11.81 -3.59 -19.55
CA ARG A 120 -12.78 -3.24 -18.52
C ARG A 120 -13.55 -4.47 -18.03
N LYS A 121 -13.52 -4.71 -16.73
CA LYS A 121 -14.33 -5.69 -16.02
C LYS A 121 -15.24 -4.97 -15.03
N CYS A 122 -16.53 -5.30 -15.04
CA CYS A 122 -17.52 -4.69 -14.17
C CYS A 122 -18.07 -5.69 -13.16
N PHE A 123 -18.47 -5.18 -12.00
CA PHE A 123 -18.77 -5.96 -10.81
C PHE A 123 -20.05 -5.47 -10.13
N ILE A 124 -20.76 -6.42 -9.53
CA ILE A 124 -21.70 -6.13 -8.43
C ILE A 124 -20.89 -6.12 -7.14
N LEU A 125 -21.15 -5.13 -6.29
CA LEU A 125 -20.46 -4.94 -5.03
C LEU A 125 -21.39 -5.27 -3.86
N SER A 126 -20.86 -5.98 -2.88
CA SER A 126 -21.47 -6.07 -1.55
C SER A 126 -20.94 -4.96 -0.66
N ARG A 127 -21.68 -4.66 0.41
CA ARG A 127 -21.35 -3.64 1.40
C ARG A 127 -21.26 -4.28 2.78
N GLY A 128 -20.32 -3.79 3.58
CA GLY A 128 -20.12 -4.21 4.96
C GLY A 128 -19.52 -3.08 5.78
N LYS A 129 -19.38 -3.35 7.07
CA LYS A 129 -18.69 -2.48 8.02
C LYS A 129 -17.52 -3.26 8.60
N ILE A 130 -16.40 -2.58 8.77
CA ILE A 130 -15.25 -3.11 9.52
C ILE A 130 -15.06 -2.31 10.79
N ALA A 131 -14.19 -2.79 11.67
CA ALA A 131 -13.81 -2.04 12.86
C ALA A 131 -13.34 -0.64 12.44
N ASN A 132 -13.67 0.37 13.23
CA ASN A 132 -13.16 1.71 12.98
C ASN A 132 -11.71 1.79 13.44
N CYS A 133 -10.91 2.58 12.75
CA CYS A 133 -9.58 2.92 13.21
C CYS A 133 -9.49 4.37 13.71
N GLY A 134 -8.82 4.58 14.85
CA GLY A 134 -8.53 5.90 15.39
C GLY A 134 -9.81 6.73 15.63
N LEU A 135 -9.85 7.92 15.03
CA LEU A 135 -10.99 8.85 15.12
C LEU A 135 -12.05 8.63 14.03
N ALA A 136 -12.00 7.52 13.29
CA ALA A 136 -13.07 7.15 12.38
C ALA A 136 -14.34 6.84 13.18
N LYS A 137 -15.43 7.53 12.85
CA LYS A 137 -16.77 7.28 13.38
C LYS A 137 -17.39 6.05 12.73
N THR A 138 -17.09 5.81 11.46
CA THR A 138 -17.58 4.67 10.69
C THR A 138 -16.63 4.36 9.56
N THR A 139 -16.29 3.10 9.43
CA THR A 139 -15.61 2.54 8.26
C THR A 139 -16.53 1.56 7.54
N GLN A 140 -16.81 1.85 6.27
CA GLN A 140 -17.56 0.97 5.38
C GLN A 140 -16.65 0.44 4.30
N ILE A 141 -16.90 -0.78 3.87
CA ILE A 141 -16.17 -1.37 2.76
C ILE A 141 -17.13 -1.96 1.74
N PHE A 142 -16.70 -1.88 0.48
CA PHE A 142 -17.41 -2.36 -0.69
C PHE A 142 -16.49 -3.25 -1.49
N TRP A 143 -16.91 -4.48 -1.80
CA TRP A 143 -16.07 -5.44 -2.49
C TRP A 143 -16.85 -6.19 -3.58
N PRO A 144 -16.18 -6.61 -4.67
CA PRO A 144 -16.77 -7.45 -5.69
C PRO A 144 -17.29 -8.77 -5.15
N THR A 145 -18.54 -9.10 -5.45
CA THR A 145 -19.13 -10.43 -5.16
C THR A 145 -19.62 -11.14 -6.41
N GLY A 146 -19.68 -10.45 -7.54
CA GLY A 146 -20.01 -11.05 -8.83
C GLY A 146 -19.59 -10.17 -10.00
N LYS A 147 -19.49 -10.77 -11.19
CA LYS A 147 -19.29 -10.04 -12.45
C LYS A 147 -20.61 -9.47 -12.94
N SER A 148 -20.57 -8.34 -13.64
CA SER A 148 -21.73 -7.71 -14.25
C SER A 148 -21.42 -7.16 -15.65
N VAL A 149 -22.47 -6.81 -16.38
CA VAL A 149 -22.34 -6.02 -17.61
C VAL A 149 -21.99 -4.58 -17.22
N CYS A 150 -21.05 -3.98 -17.94
CA CYS A 150 -20.67 -2.59 -17.74
C CYS A 150 -21.78 -1.61 -18.14
N ARG A 151 -22.65 -1.31 -17.18
CA ARG A 151 -23.69 -0.28 -17.26
C ARG A 151 -23.63 0.53 -15.98
N TRP A 152 -23.32 1.82 -16.11
CA TRP A 152 -23.46 2.79 -15.03
C TRP A 152 -24.87 3.34 -15.01
#